data_AF-A0A5S4TM50-F1
#
_entry.id   AF-A0A5S4TM50-F1
#
_cell.length_a   1.000
_cell.length_b   1.000
_cell.length_c   1.000
_cell.angle_alpha   90.00
_cell.angle_beta   90.00
_cell.angle_gamma   90.00
#
_symmetry.space_group_name_H-M   'P 1'
#
loop_
_entity.id
_entity.type
_entity.pdbx_description
1 polymer ?
#
loop_
_entity_poly.entity_id
_entity_poly.type
_entity_poly.pdbx_seq_one_letter_code
_entity_poly.pdbx_strand_id
1 'polypeptide(L)'
;MKKVINTILLAACFLFFLGNFTTNVLAEGINDKMENGTESDISFQNGELLKNYLILEGERVYFDYDRATQDKVSDDVLEMGMLVEAISKDYSEKTFTPDKYFKASWPVHGNYCGPGHNGNNFTLPVVDVLDQGCQNHDSCYKWGAGIGANCECNRQLVNYIKVYRRWMPANVLGVADAIRVYFETVGSIGC
;
A
#
# COMPACT_ATOMS: atom_id res chain seq x y z
N MET A 1 25.12 53.65 41.37
CA MET A 1 23.91 54.50 41.44
C MET A 1 24.20 55.87 40.84
N LYS A 2 23.52 56.25 39.75
CA LYS A 2 23.11 57.61 39.35
C LYS A 2 22.45 57.50 37.96
N LYS A 3 21.28 58.13 37.78
CA LYS A 3 20.45 58.10 36.55
C LYS A 3 20.39 59.51 35.93
N VAL A 4 19.78 59.59 34.74
CA VAL A 4 19.25 60.79 34.05
C VAL A 4 20.36 61.66 33.41
N ILE A 5 20.34 61.98 32.11
CA ILE A 5 19.73 63.15 31.42
C ILE A 5 20.05 63.02 29.91
N ASN A 6 19.29 63.45 28.88
CA ASN A 6 17.87 63.76 28.64
C ASN A 6 17.64 63.94 27.11
N THR A 7 16.42 63.69 26.58
CA THR A 7 15.87 64.22 25.29
C THR A 7 16.60 63.80 23.98
N ILE A 8 15.98 63.76 22.78
CA ILE A 8 15.24 64.79 22.03
C ILE A 8 14.20 64.17 21.08
N LEU A 9 13.02 64.81 20.93
CA LEU A 9 12.05 64.60 19.85
C LEU A 9 12.53 65.23 18.53
N LEU A 10 12.24 64.61 17.39
CA LEU A 10 11.86 65.38 16.19
C LEU A 10 11.09 64.52 15.17
N ALA A 11 10.21 65.17 14.42
CA ALA A 11 9.23 64.53 13.53
C ALA A 11 9.19 65.24 12.15
N ALA A 12 8.45 64.61 11.24
CA ALA A 12 7.89 65.14 9.99
C ALA A 12 8.78 65.24 8.73
N CYS A 13 8.36 64.46 7.73
CA CYS A 13 8.04 64.83 6.34
C CYS A 13 8.95 65.78 5.53
N PHE A 14 9.38 65.31 4.34
CA PHE A 14 9.04 65.83 2.99
C PHE A 14 9.79 64.93 1.96
N LEU A 15 9.12 64.12 1.12
CA LEU A 15 8.49 64.42 -0.19
C LEU A 15 9.48 64.55 -1.38
N PHE A 16 9.06 64.06 -2.57
CA PHE A 16 9.73 64.06 -3.89
C PHE A 16 10.90 63.05 -4.09
N PHE A 17 11.04 62.32 -5.22
CA PHE A 17 10.17 62.04 -6.39
C PHE A 17 10.76 60.88 -7.23
N LEU A 18 10.01 60.39 -8.25
CA LEU A 18 10.42 59.53 -9.40
C LEU A 18 10.70 58.03 -9.18
N GLY A 19 10.09 57.20 -10.04
CA GLY A 19 10.44 55.78 -10.25
C GLY A 19 9.26 54.90 -10.64
N ASN A 20 8.93 54.81 -11.93
CA ASN A 20 7.89 53.89 -12.45
C ASN A 20 8.38 52.43 -12.51
N PHE A 21 7.42 51.51 -12.72
CA PHE A 21 7.59 50.09 -13.01
C PHE A 21 8.03 49.18 -11.84
N THR A 22 7.04 48.60 -11.16
CA THR A 22 7.05 47.15 -10.96
C THR A 22 5.99 46.54 -11.86
N THR A 23 6.37 45.50 -12.60
CA THR A 23 5.44 44.75 -13.45
C THR A 23 4.38 44.08 -12.58
N ASN A 24 3.15 44.00 -13.10
CA ASN A 24 2.23 42.97 -12.64
C ASN A 24 2.89 41.63 -12.95
N VAL A 25 3.51 41.01 -11.96
CA VAL A 25 3.74 39.57 -11.99
C VAL A 25 2.35 38.96 -11.90
N LEU A 26 1.75 38.76 -13.06
CA LEU A 26 0.84 37.66 -13.25
C LEU A 26 1.63 36.45 -12.77
N ALA A 27 1.24 35.91 -11.62
CA ALA A 27 1.59 34.55 -11.28
C ALA A 27 0.94 33.70 -12.36
N GLU A 28 1.70 33.47 -13.43
CA GLU A 28 1.37 32.55 -14.49
C GLU A 28 1.27 31.21 -13.77
N GLY A 29 0.01 30.85 -13.46
CA GLY A 29 -0.31 29.70 -12.64
C GLY A 29 0.23 28.50 -13.36
N ILE A 30 1.42 28.05 -12.93
CA ILE A 30 2.04 26.85 -13.45
C ILE A 30 0.98 25.78 -13.25
N ASN A 31 0.44 25.31 -14.37
CA ASN A 31 -0.51 24.23 -14.44
C ASN A 31 0.28 22.94 -14.17
N ASP A 32 0.81 22.87 -12.95
CA ASP A 32 1.58 21.77 -12.44
C ASP A 32 0.58 20.63 -12.30
N LYS A 33 0.74 19.65 -13.18
CA LYS A 33 -0.21 18.56 -13.31
C LYS A 33 -0.09 17.71 -12.06
N MET A 34 -0.89 18.03 -11.06
CA MET A 34 -1.23 17.10 -10.00
C MET A 34 -1.76 15.85 -10.70
N GLU A 35 -0.97 14.77 -10.66
CA GLU A 35 -1.23 13.53 -11.38
C GLU A 35 -2.41 12.84 -10.72
N ASN A 36 -3.61 13.25 -11.13
CA ASN A 36 -4.87 12.89 -10.50
C ASN A 36 -5.29 11.47 -10.92
N GLY A 37 -4.46 10.49 -10.58
CA GLY A 37 -4.75 9.07 -10.70
C GLY A 37 -5.97 8.72 -9.85
N THR A 38 -6.71 7.67 -10.26
CA THR A 38 -7.78 7.14 -9.42
C THR A 38 -7.19 6.50 -8.16
N GLU A 39 -8.01 6.28 -7.13
CA GLU A 39 -7.59 5.54 -5.93
C GLU A 39 -7.04 4.14 -6.28
N SER A 40 -7.60 3.51 -7.32
CA SER A 40 -7.05 2.29 -7.92
C SER A 40 -5.65 2.49 -8.50
N ASP A 41 -5.37 3.60 -9.18
CA ASP A 41 -4.04 3.84 -9.76
C ASP A 41 -3.00 4.13 -8.66
N ILE A 42 -3.37 4.93 -7.65
CA ILE A 42 -2.52 5.24 -6.49
C ILE A 42 -2.18 3.96 -5.71
N SER A 43 -3.18 3.12 -5.40
CA SER A 43 -2.96 1.86 -4.70
C SER A 43 -2.06 0.90 -5.50
N PHE A 44 -2.19 0.89 -6.83
CA PHE A 44 -1.30 0.10 -7.70
C PHE A 44 0.15 0.60 -7.64
N GLN A 45 0.34 1.92 -7.71
CA GLN A 45 1.66 2.57 -7.60
C GLN A 45 2.30 2.33 -6.23
N ASN A 46 1.53 2.40 -5.14
CA ASN A 46 1.97 2.03 -3.79
C ASN A 46 2.43 0.55 -3.74
N GLY A 47 1.69 -0.36 -4.37
CA GLY A 47 2.10 -1.76 -4.50
C GLY A 47 3.38 -1.98 -5.32
N GLU A 48 3.62 -1.19 -6.37
CA GLU A 48 4.91 -1.23 -7.10
C GLU A 48 6.06 -0.63 -6.28
N LEU A 49 5.81 0.45 -5.53
CA LEU A 49 6.79 1.06 -4.62
C LEU A 49 7.20 0.10 -3.50
N LEU A 50 6.23 -0.62 -2.92
CA LEU A 50 6.44 -1.61 -1.85
C LEU A 50 7.51 -2.65 -2.22
N LYS A 51 7.57 -3.09 -3.48
CA LYS A 51 8.52 -4.12 -3.94
C LYS A 51 9.98 -3.76 -3.65
N ASN A 52 10.33 -2.46 -3.59
CA ASN A 52 11.68 -2.00 -3.25
C ASN A 52 12.05 -2.25 -1.78
N TYR A 53 11.06 -2.46 -0.91
CA TYR A 53 11.20 -2.69 0.53
C TYR A 53 11.00 -4.15 0.93
N LEU A 54 10.86 -5.06 -0.04
CA LEU A 54 10.75 -6.49 0.22
C LEU A 54 12.12 -7.16 0.10
N ILE A 55 12.48 -7.92 1.11
CA ILE A 55 13.70 -8.74 1.16
C ILE A 55 13.28 -10.20 1.03
N LEU A 56 13.96 -10.95 0.18
CA LEU A 56 13.65 -12.37 -0.04
C LEU A 56 14.79 -13.26 0.46
N GLU A 57 14.48 -14.17 1.40
CA GLU A 57 15.40 -15.21 1.87
C GLU A 57 14.71 -16.58 1.87
N GLY A 58 15.16 -17.49 1.00
CA GLY A 58 14.54 -18.80 0.85
C GLY A 58 13.08 -18.70 0.39
N GLU A 59 12.16 -19.34 1.11
CA GLU A 59 10.71 -19.26 0.84
C GLU A 59 10.01 -18.11 1.60
N ARG A 60 10.77 -17.17 2.20
CA ARG A 60 10.22 -16.07 3.01
C ARG A 60 10.51 -14.70 2.38
N VAL A 61 9.45 -13.91 2.26
CA VAL A 61 9.47 -12.47 2.02
C VAL A 61 9.41 -11.74 3.37
N TYR A 62 10.31 -10.80 3.58
CA TYR A 62 10.27 -9.88 4.71
C TYR A 62 9.99 -8.46 4.25
N PHE A 63 9.34 -7.67 5.08
CA PHE A 63 9.17 -6.23 4.87
C PHE A 63 10.20 -5.42 5.68
N ASP A 64 11.01 -4.64 4.97
CA ASP A 64 12.00 -3.71 5.53
C ASP A 64 11.32 -2.42 6.04
N TYR A 65 10.56 -2.59 7.13
CA TYR A 65 9.76 -1.53 7.75
C TYR A 65 10.60 -0.31 8.16
N ASP A 66 11.81 -0.54 8.68
CA ASP A 66 12.69 0.54 9.15
C ASP A 66 13.16 1.40 7.98
N ARG A 67 13.58 0.80 6.85
CA ARG A 67 13.96 1.55 5.65
C ARG A 67 12.75 2.24 5.01
N ALA A 68 11.59 1.60 4.94
CA ALA A 68 10.37 2.21 4.43
C ALA A 68 9.96 3.45 5.24
N THR A 69 10.05 3.36 6.57
CA THR A 69 9.78 4.46 7.50
C THR A 69 10.82 5.57 7.38
N GLN A 70 12.10 5.23 7.23
CA GLN A 70 13.20 6.18 7.03
C GLN A 70 13.03 6.99 5.72
N ASP A 71 12.63 6.32 4.64
CA ASP A 71 12.36 6.92 3.33
C ASP A 71 11.06 7.73 3.29
N LYS A 72 10.20 7.61 4.32
CA LYS A 72 8.90 8.30 4.44
C LYS A 72 7.93 7.96 3.31
N VAL A 73 7.80 6.67 2.99
CA VAL A 73 6.71 6.18 2.14
C VAL A 73 5.35 6.44 2.81
N SER A 74 4.26 6.34 2.04
CA SER A 74 2.90 6.51 2.56
C SER A 74 2.50 5.40 3.55
N ASP A 75 1.57 5.72 4.46
CA ASP A 75 1.02 4.76 5.42
C ASP A 75 0.43 3.52 4.71
N ASP A 76 -0.19 3.70 3.54
CA ASP A 76 -0.66 2.60 2.67
C ASP A 76 0.45 1.59 2.34
N VAL A 77 1.65 2.06 2.01
CA VAL A 77 2.80 1.19 1.67
C VAL A 77 3.30 0.47 2.92
N LEU A 78 3.28 1.12 4.08
CA LEU A 78 3.61 0.50 5.36
C LEU A 78 2.58 -0.60 5.71
N GLU A 79 1.28 -0.34 5.56
CA GLU A 79 0.22 -1.31 5.81
C GLU A 79 0.28 -2.50 4.86
N MET A 80 0.41 -2.25 3.54
CA MET A 80 0.60 -3.31 2.54
C MET A 80 1.84 -4.17 2.85
N GLY A 81 2.95 -3.55 3.28
CA GLY A 81 4.17 -4.28 3.65
C GLY A 81 3.99 -5.16 4.88
N MET A 82 3.30 -4.67 5.91
CA MET A 82 2.96 -5.48 7.09
C MET A 82 2.01 -6.65 6.75
N LEU A 83 1.10 -6.48 5.79
CA LEU A 83 0.27 -7.57 5.27
C LEU A 83 1.12 -8.61 4.52
N VAL A 84 2.07 -8.20 3.68
CA VAL A 84 3.00 -9.11 2.97
C VAL A 84 3.87 -9.91 3.95
N GLU A 85 4.46 -9.27 4.97
CA GLU A 85 5.23 -9.92 6.04
C GLU A 85 4.40 -11.01 6.73
N ALA A 86 3.14 -10.70 7.09
CA ALA A 86 2.27 -11.64 7.78
C ALA A 86 1.88 -12.84 6.91
N ILE A 87 1.46 -12.60 5.66
CA ILE A 87 1.16 -13.69 4.70
C ILE A 87 2.40 -14.58 4.55
N SER A 88 3.59 -14.00 4.38
CA SER A 88 4.81 -14.78 4.24
C SER A 88 5.24 -15.52 5.51
N LYS A 89 4.96 -14.97 6.68
CA LYS A 89 5.26 -15.61 7.98
C LYS A 89 4.53 -16.94 8.11
N ASP A 90 3.23 -16.93 7.86
CA ASP A 90 2.37 -18.11 8.05
C ASP A 90 2.67 -19.24 7.05
N TYR A 91 3.03 -18.90 5.79
CA TYR A 91 3.53 -19.88 4.82
C TYR A 91 4.92 -20.44 5.22
N SER A 92 5.89 -19.58 5.55
CA SER A 92 7.28 -19.98 5.79
C SER A 92 7.48 -20.82 7.06
N GLU A 93 6.75 -20.52 8.14
CA GLU A 93 6.90 -21.23 9.42
C GLU A 93 6.22 -22.61 9.42
N LYS A 94 5.46 -22.95 8.36
CA LYS A 94 4.63 -24.18 8.25
C LYS A 94 3.67 -24.35 9.44
N THR A 95 3.38 -23.28 10.18
CA THR A 95 2.40 -23.23 11.28
C THR A 95 0.97 -23.04 10.79
N PHE A 96 0.75 -23.25 9.49
CA PHE A 96 -0.56 -23.25 8.88
C PHE A 96 -1.41 -24.44 9.36
N THR A 97 -2.41 -24.17 10.20
CA THR A 97 -3.39 -25.16 10.67
C THR A 97 -4.80 -24.55 10.66
N PRO A 98 -5.81 -25.16 10.01
CA PRO A 98 -7.15 -24.58 9.91
C PRO A 98 -7.76 -24.12 11.25
N ASP A 99 -7.59 -24.91 12.31
CA ASP A 99 -8.11 -24.61 13.66
C ASP A 99 -7.52 -23.34 14.31
N LYS A 100 -6.35 -22.89 13.86
CA LYS A 100 -5.72 -21.63 14.30
C LYS A 100 -6.40 -20.42 13.63
N TYR A 101 -6.75 -20.53 12.35
CA TYR A 101 -7.36 -19.43 11.57
C TYR A 101 -8.85 -19.28 11.83
N PHE A 102 -9.59 -20.38 12.05
CA PHE A 102 -10.98 -20.32 12.54
C PHE A 102 -11.14 -19.59 13.90
N LYS A 103 -10.03 -19.27 14.59
CA LYS A 103 -9.99 -18.54 15.86
C LYS A 103 -9.16 -17.25 15.82
N ALA A 104 -8.50 -16.94 14.70
CA ALA A 104 -7.66 -15.76 14.56
C ALA A 104 -8.40 -14.67 13.80
N SER A 105 -8.62 -13.52 14.44
CA SER A 105 -9.10 -12.30 13.77
C SER A 105 -7.96 -11.63 12.99
N TRP A 106 -7.27 -12.37 12.13
CA TRP A 106 -6.44 -11.75 11.10
C TRP A 106 -7.36 -11.09 10.07
N PRO A 107 -7.12 -9.86 9.61
CA PRO A 107 -7.96 -9.19 8.61
C PRO A 107 -7.67 -9.76 7.21
N VAL A 108 -8.02 -11.03 7.03
CA VAL A 108 -8.40 -11.59 5.75
C VAL A 108 -9.69 -10.91 5.31
N HIS A 109 -9.69 -10.40 4.08
CA HIS A 109 -10.87 -9.77 3.51
C HIS A 109 -11.94 -10.81 3.14
N GLY A 110 -13.20 -10.50 3.45
CA GLY A 110 -14.33 -11.34 3.09
C GLY A 110 -14.31 -12.74 3.70
N ASN A 111 -14.73 -13.72 2.89
CA ASN A 111 -14.86 -15.12 3.30
C ASN A 111 -13.70 -16.00 2.82
N TYR A 112 -12.85 -15.51 1.91
CA TYR A 112 -11.85 -16.29 1.19
C TYR A 112 -10.43 -15.67 1.15
N CYS A 113 -10.21 -14.36 1.36
CA CYS A 113 -8.91 -13.74 1.05
C CYS A 113 -7.78 -13.92 2.09
N GLY A 114 -7.34 -15.15 2.31
CA GLY A 114 -6.05 -15.42 2.95
C GLY A 114 -5.92 -16.79 3.61
N PRO A 115 -4.78 -17.06 4.27
CA PRO A 115 -4.41 -18.41 4.68
C PRO A 115 -5.49 -19.14 5.50
N GLY A 116 -6.10 -20.16 4.92
CA GLY A 116 -7.06 -21.03 5.61
C GLY A 116 -8.48 -20.51 5.71
N HIS A 117 -8.76 -19.35 5.11
CA HIS A 117 -10.12 -18.95 4.80
C HIS A 117 -10.52 -19.66 3.51
N ASN A 118 -11.66 -20.35 3.52
CA ASN A 118 -12.19 -21.04 2.34
C ASN A 118 -13.73 -20.94 2.27
N GLY A 119 -14.29 -19.87 2.85
CA GLY A 119 -15.72 -19.65 2.95
C GLY A 119 -16.50 -20.78 3.62
N ASN A 120 -15.98 -21.36 4.70
CA ASN A 120 -16.53 -22.54 5.37
C ASN A 120 -16.76 -23.69 4.38
N ASN A 121 -15.68 -24.18 3.78
CA ASN A 121 -15.68 -25.21 2.73
C ASN A 121 -16.60 -24.86 1.54
N PHE A 122 -16.45 -23.62 1.02
CA PHE A 122 -17.19 -23.08 -0.11
C PHE A 122 -18.71 -23.00 0.07
N THR A 123 -19.19 -22.81 1.31
CA THR A 123 -20.63 -22.66 1.62
C THR A 123 -21.07 -21.21 1.84
N LEU A 124 -20.15 -20.31 2.15
CA LEU A 124 -20.42 -18.87 2.28
C LEU A 124 -20.36 -18.18 0.91
N PRO A 125 -21.21 -17.18 0.65
CA PRO A 125 -21.13 -16.39 -0.58
C PRO A 125 -19.86 -15.51 -0.58
N VAL A 126 -19.41 -15.13 -1.76
CA VAL A 126 -18.38 -14.07 -1.89
C VAL A 126 -18.98 -12.73 -1.46
N VAL A 127 -18.20 -11.88 -0.77
CA VAL A 127 -18.67 -10.57 -0.31
C VAL A 127 -18.47 -9.45 -1.34
N ASP A 128 -17.42 -9.54 -2.17
CA ASP A 128 -17.14 -8.60 -3.26
C ASP A 128 -16.23 -9.20 -4.35
N VAL A 129 -15.73 -8.33 -5.23
CA VAL A 129 -14.85 -8.68 -6.36
C VAL A 129 -13.50 -9.26 -5.91
N LEU A 130 -12.88 -8.74 -4.85
CA LEU A 130 -11.61 -9.28 -4.36
C LEU A 130 -11.83 -10.68 -3.77
N ASP A 131 -12.88 -10.83 -2.95
CA ASP A 131 -13.27 -12.10 -2.33
C ASP A 131 -13.60 -13.20 -3.37
N GLN A 132 -14.18 -12.82 -4.52
CA GLN A 132 -14.37 -13.72 -5.65
C GLN A 132 -13.05 -14.17 -6.30
N GLY A 133 -12.06 -13.30 -6.39
CA GLY A 133 -10.71 -13.66 -6.83
C GLY A 133 -10.06 -14.69 -5.91
N CYS A 134 -10.21 -14.49 -4.60
CA CYS A 134 -9.69 -15.40 -3.57
C CYS A 134 -10.41 -16.75 -3.57
N GLN A 135 -11.75 -16.79 -3.67
CA GLN A 135 -12.51 -18.03 -3.83
C GLN A 135 -12.02 -18.86 -5.03
N ASN A 136 -11.73 -18.19 -6.15
CA ASN A 136 -11.20 -18.87 -7.34
C ASN A 136 -9.80 -19.46 -7.07
N HIS A 137 -8.93 -18.73 -6.37
CA HIS A 137 -7.61 -19.20 -5.95
C HIS A 137 -7.70 -20.42 -5.05
N ASP A 138 -8.49 -20.37 -3.97
CA ASP A 138 -8.70 -21.49 -3.05
C ASP A 138 -9.22 -22.76 -3.74
N SER A 139 -10.10 -22.60 -4.74
CA SER A 139 -10.66 -23.71 -5.50
C SER A 139 -9.63 -24.43 -6.39
N CYS A 140 -8.56 -23.72 -6.75
CA CYS A 140 -7.41 -24.23 -7.51
C CYS A 140 -6.31 -24.77 -6.58
N TYR A 141 -6.17 -24.20 -5.38
CA TYR A 141 -4.99 -24.35 -4.53
C TYR A 141 -4.82 -25.75 -3.94
N LYS A 142 -3.62 -26.31 -4.11
CA LYS A 142 -3.18 -27.59 -3.57
C LYS A 142 -2.46 -27.37 -2.24
N TRP A 143 -3.23 -27.38 -1.17
CA TRP A 143 -2.75 -27.29 0.20
C TRP A 143 -1.70 -28.38 0.51
N GLY A 144 -0.60 -27.99 1.18
CA GLY A 144 0.49 -28.89 1.55
C GLY A 144 1.46 -29.27 0.42
N ALA A 145 1.22 -28.90 -0.84
CA ALA A 145 2.07 -29.27 -1.98
C ALA A 145 3.28 -28.34 -2.21
N GLY A 146 3.48 -27.32 -1.38
CA GLY A 146 4.51 -26.29 -1.54
C GLY A 146 4.12 -25.19 -2.53
N ILE A 147 4.94 -24.13 -2.60
CA ILE A 147 4.57 -22.90 -3.34
C ILE A 147 4.61 -23.11 -4.86
N GLY A 148 5.61 -23.86 -5.36
CA GLY A 148 5.77 -24.20 -6.78
C GLY A 148 4.68 -25.13 -7.35
N ALA A 149 3.95 -25.87 -6.49
CA ALA A 149 2.81 -26.67 -6.95
C ALA A 149 1.56 -25.82 -7.28
N ASN A 150 1.59 -24.54 -6.94
CA ASN A 150 0.45 -23.62 -6.98
C ASN A 150 0.67 -22.40 -7.92
N CYS A 151 1.73 -22.41 -8.74
CA CYS A 151 2.08 -21.32 -9.65
C CYS A 151 0.92 -20.84 -10.54
N GLU A 152 0.15 -21.77 -11.10
CA GLU A 152 -0.99 -21.43 -11.95
C GLU A 152 -2.08 -20.70 -11.15
N CYS A 153 -2.43 -21.20 -9.97
CA CYS A 153 -3.43 -20.59 -9.09
C CYS A 153 -2.98 -19.18 -8.68
N ASN A 154 -1.74 -19.02 -8.23
CA ASN A 154 -1.15 -17.74 -7.84
C ASN A 154 -1.15 -16.74 -9.01
N ARG A 155 -0.77 -17.19 -10.21
CA ARG A 155 -0.81 -16.36 -11.43
C ARG A 155 -2.22 -15.95 -11.83
N GLN A 156 -3.20 -16.85 -11.69
CA GLN A 156 -4.61 -16.52 -11.94
C GLN A 156 -5.12 -15.45 -10.97
N LEU A 157 -4.77 -15.53 -9.68
CA LEU A 157 -5.13 -14.51 -8.68
C LEU A 157 -4.48 -13.15 -8.98
N VAL A 158 -3.17 -13.12 -9.26
CA VAL A 158 -2.44 -11.90 -9.67
C VAL A 158 -3.08 -11.25 -10.90
N ASN A 159 -3.40 -12.04 -11.93
CA ASN A 159 -4.05 -11.55 -13.14
C ASN A 159 -5.48 -11.08 -12.88
N TYR A 160 -6.23 -11.79 -12.03
CA TYR A 160 -7.57 -11.39 -11.62
C TYR A 160 -7.54 -10.02 -10.94
N ILE A 161 -6.66 -9.82 -9.95
CA ILE A 161 -6.52 -8.53 -9.26
C ILE A 161 -6.18 -7.41 -10.25
N LYS A 162 -5.20 -7.62 -11.14
CA LYS A 162 -4.83 -6.62 -12.16
C LYS A 162 -5.99 -6.24 -13.10
N VAL A 163 -6.76 -7.22 -13.56
CA VAL A 163 -7.89 -6.99 -14.49
C VAL A 163 -9.09 -6.37 -13.77
N TYR A 164 -9.38 -6.81 -12.55
CA TYR A 164 -10.63 -6.49 -11.86
C TYR A 164 -10.54 -5.34 -10.84
N ARG A 165 -9.35 -4.82 -10.52
CA ARG A 165 -9.15 -3.75 -9.52
C ARG A 165 -10.09 -2.55 -9.61
N ARG A 166 -10.44 -2.11 -10.84
CA ARG A 166 -11.35 -0.97 -11.06
C ARG A 166 -12.80 -1.18 -10.60
N TRP A 167 -13.17 -2.41 -10.24
CA TRP A 167 -14.48 -2.77 -9.68
C TRP A 167 -14.38 -3.21 -8.21
N MET A 168 -13.19 -3.19 -7.61
CA MET A 168 -13.01 -3.44 -6.18
C MET A 168 -13.39 -2.17 -5.39
N PRO A 169 -14.00 -2.30 -4.19
CA PRO A 169 -14.19 -1.18 -3.29
C PRO A 169 -12.87 -0.48 -2.94
N ALA A 170 -12.91 0.85 -2.84
CA ALA A 170 -11.84 1.73 -2.34
C ALA A 170 -11.01 1.09 -1.21
N ASN A 171 -11.70 0.75 -0.11
CA ASN A 171 -11.13 0.23 1.13
C ASN A 171 -10.54 -1.19 1.05
N VAL A 172 -10.56 -1.87 -0.10
CA VAL A 172 -9.96 -3.22 -0.27
C VAL A 172 -8.80 -3.23 -1.26
N LEU A 173 -8.53 -2.11 -1.95
CA LEU A 173 -7.45 -1.99 -2.92
C LEU A 173 -6.07 -2.26 -2.28
N GLY A 174 -5.85 -1.75 -1.06
CA GLY A 174 -4.64 -2.03 -0.28
C GLY A 174 -4.40 -3.53 -0.05
N VAL A 175 -5.44 -4.26 0.35
CA VAL A 175 -5.39 -5.71 0.55
C VAL A 175 -5.15 -6.44 -0.79
N ALA A 176 -5.83 -6.01 -1.85
CA ALA A 176 -5.66 -6.58 -3.19
C ALA A 176 -4.21 -6.43 -3.70
N ASP A 177 -3.62 -5.24 -3.56
CA ASP A 177 -2.24 -4.99 -3.98
C ASP A 177 -1.22 -5.69 -3.08
N ALA A 178 -1.45 -5.80 -1.77
CA ALA A 178 -0.59 -6.61 -0.89
C ALA A 178 -0.59 -8.10 -1.29
N ILE A 179 -1.77 -8.68 -1.54
CA ILE A 179 -1.91 -10.07 -2.02
C ILE A 179 -1.19 -10.26 -3.36
N ARG A 180 -1.42 -9.34 -4.31
CA ARG A 180 -0.77 -9.35 -5.63
C ARG A 180 0.75 -9.29 -5.49
N VAL A 181 1.27 -8.33 -4.73
CA VAL A 181 2.71 -8.12 -4.54
C VAL A 181 3.34 -9.33 -3.87
N TYR A 182 2.72 -9.92 -2.85
CA TYR A 182 3.19 -11.17 -2.25
C TYR A 182 3.36 -12.26 -3.31
N PHE A 183 2.31 -12.56 -4.08
CA PHE A 183 2.35 -13.63 -5.09
C PHE A 183 3.26 -13.34 -6.29
N GLU A 184 3.48 -12.07 -6.63
CA GLU A 184 4.51 -11.68 -7.61
C GLU A 184 5.92 -11.92 -7.06
N THR A 185 6.19 -11.56 -5.81
CA THR A 185 7.49 -11.75 -5.16
C THR A 185 7.81 -13.23 -4.93
N VAL A 186 6.91 -14.01 -4.31
CA VAL A 186 7.15 -15.46 -4.13
C VAL A 186 7.07 -16.25 -5.42
N GLY A 187 6.42 -15.69 -6.46
CA GLY A 187 6.43 -16.26 -7.79
C GLY A 187 7.86 -16.45 -8.29
N SER A 188 8.71 -15.43 -8.15
CA SER A 188 10.10 -15.40 -8.66
C SER A 188 11.05 -16.52 -8.18
N ILE A 189 10.63 -17.38 -7.25
CA ILE A 189 11.43 -18.42 -6.58
C ILE A 189 11.17 -19.82 -7.15
N GLY A 190 10.08 -20.00 -7.89
CA GLY A 190 9.67 -21.32 -8.39
C GLY A 190 8.48 -21.32 -9.33
N CYS A 191 8.09 -20.15 -9.83
CA CYS A 191 6.98 -19.87 -10.74
C CYS A 191 7.37 -18.75 -11.74
#